data_AF-S1RNJ7-F1
#
_entry.id   AF-S1RNJ7-F1
#
_cell.length_a   1.000
_cell.length_b   1.000
_cell.length_c   1.000
_cell.angle_alpha   90.00
_cell.angle_beta   90.00
_cell.angle_gamma   90.00
#
_symmetry.space_group_name_H-M   'P 1'
#
loop_
_entity.id
_entity.type
_entity.pdbx_description
1 polymer ?
#
loop_
_entity_poly.entity_id
_entity_poly.type
_entity_poly.pdbx_seq_one_letter_code
_entity_poly.pdbx_strand_id
1 'polypeptide(L)'
;MNDHHIDINPLLLNVDKAILYGVIKHELCHYHLHLEGKGYRHADQDFKKLLQAVGGLRYTPRLQQPKFHYQCIVCQQDYFRIRCLDVRKYACGKCAGRLKLAKDY
;
A
#
# COMPACT_ATOMS: atom_id res chain seq x y z
N MET A 1 9.44 0.95 24.85
CA MET A 1 8.12 0.51 24.33
C MET A 1 8.38 -0.82 23.65
N ASN A 2 8.13 -1.92 24.36
CA ASN A 2 8.65 -3.27 24.09
C ASN A 2 7.65 -4.17 23.34
N ASP A 3 6.78 -3.59 22.52
CA ASP A 3 5.75 -4.36 21.84
C ASP A 3 6.14 -4.54 20.38
N HIS A 4 6.79 -5.67 20.07
CA HIS A 4 7.21 -6.03 18.72
C HIS A 4 6.11 -6.80 17.98
N HIS A 5 4.90 -6.25 17.98
CA HIS A 5 3.78 -6.86 17.29
C HIS A 5 3.97 -6.76 15.77
N ILE A 6 3.93 -7.91 15.11
CA ILE A 6 3.93 -8.01 13.65
C ILE A 6 2.49 -7.99 13.19
N ASP A 7 2.04 -6.84 12.70
CA ASP A 7 0.69 -6.68 12.13
C ASP A 7 0.67 -7.10 10.67
N ILE A 8 -0.06 -8.18 10.38
CA ILE A 8 -0.30 -8.64 9.02
C ILE A 8 -1.72 -8.28 8.63
N ASN A 9 -1.89 -7.61 7.49
CA ASN A 9 -3.21 -7.28 6.97
C ASN A 9 -4.05 -8.56 6.75
N PRO A 10 -5.20 -8.73 7.41
CA PRO A 10 -6.04 -9.93 7.26
C PRO A 10 -6.51 -10.20 5.83
N LEU A 11 -6.55 -9.18 4.97
CA LEU A 11 -6.85 -9.37 3.54
C LEU A 11 -5.85 -10.28 2.83
N LEU A 12 -4.66 -10.46 3.39
CA LEU A 12 -3.64 -11.38 2.87
C LEU A 12 -3.93 -12.85 3.16
N LEU A 13 -4.91 -13.17 4.02
CA LEU A 13 -5.28 -14.56 4.29
C LEU A 13 -5.93 -15.24 3.07
N ASN A 14 -6.48 -14.45 2.14
CA ASN A 14 -7.19 -14.92 0.95
C ASN A 14 -6.37 -14.79 -0.34
N VAL A 15 -5.09 -14.41 -0.26
CA VAL A 15 -4.22 -14.26 -1.44
C VAL A 15 -3.32 -15.49 -1.60
N ASP A 16 -2.59 -15.55 -2.71
CA ASP A 16 -1.55 -16.57 -2.91
C ASP A 16 -0.58 -16.61 -1.72
N LYS A 17 -0.31 -17.81 -1.20
CA LYS A 17 0.63 -18.05 -0.10
C LYS A 17 2.00 -17.44 -0.37
N ALA A 18 2.45 -17.38 -1.64
CA ALA A 18 3.70 -16.72 -1.99
C ALA A 18 3.72 -15.22 -1.59
N ILE A 19 2.59 -14.52 -1.76
CA ILE A 19 2.44 -13.12 -1.37
C ILE A 19 2.42 -13.01 0.15
N LEU A 20 1.67 -13.87 0.83
CA LEU A 20 1.63 -13.90 2.30
C LEU A 20 3.02 -14.13 2.90
N TYR A 21 3.77 -15.12 2.39
CA TYR A 21 5.15 -15.38 2.83
C TYR A 21 6.08 -14.21 2.54
N GLY A 22 5.92 -13.56 1.39
CA GLY A 22 6.66 -12.34 1.06
C GLY A 22 6.43 -11.20 2.04
N VAL A 23 5.20 -11.00 2.50
CA VAL A 23 4.84 -9.98 3.50
C VAL A 23 5.31 -10.38 4.90
N ILE A 24 5.19 -11.65 5.30
CA ILE A 24 5.72 -12.12 6.59
C ILE A 24 7.22 -11.86 6.67
N LYS A 25 7.97 -12.19 5.62
CA LYS A 25 9.41 -11.92 5.54
C LYS A 25 9.72 -10.43 5.63
N HIS A 26 8.87 -9.57 5.08
CA HIS A 26 9.02 -8.12 5.18
C HIS A 26 8.99 -7.65 6.64
N GLU A 27 7.95 -8.04 7.38
CA GLU A 27 7.81 -7.64 8.79
C GLU A 27 8.92 -8.24 9.66
N LEU A 28 9.33 -9.48 9.38
CA LEU A 28 10.47 -10.09 10.07
C LEU A 28 11.79 -9.37 9.80
N CYS A 29 11.99 -8.77 8.62
CA CYS A 29 13.18 -7.96 8.35
C CYS A 29 13.21 -6.69 9.23
N HIS A 30 12.07 -6.00 9.38
CA HIS A 30 11.96 -4.86 10.30
C HIS A 30 12.32 -5.28 11.71
N TYR A 31 11.69 -6.35 12.17
CA TYR A 31 11.88 -6.87 13.52
C TYR A 31 13.34 -7.24 13.79
N HIS A 32 13.96 -8.02 12.90
CA HIS A 32 15.35 -8.44 13.03
C HIS A 32 16.31 -7.26 13.09
N LEU A 33 16.21 -6.32 12.16
CA LEU A 33 17.11 -5.16 12.11
C LEU A 33 16.88 -4.20 13.29
N HIS A 34 15.65 -4.11 13.79
CA HIS A 34 15.35 -3.35 14.99
C HIS A 34 16.03 -3.95 16.22
N LEU A 35 15.95 -5.28 16.39
CA LEU A 35 16.66 -5.98 17.48
C LEU A 35 18.17 -5.83 17.41
N GLU A 36 18.73 -5.79 16.19
CA GLU A 36 20.16 -5.58 15.97
C GLU A 36 20.61 -4.11 16.06
N GLY A 37 19.67 -3.16 16.24
CA GLY A 37 19.98 -1.73 16.24
C GLY A 37 20.45 -1.17 14.88
N LYS A 38 20.14 -1.86 13.78
CA LYS A 38 20.49 -1.48 12.41
C LYS A 38 19.39 -0.64 11.74
N GLY A 39 19.65 -0.17 10.52
CA GLY A 39 18.67 0.56 9.72
C GLY A 39 17.48 -0.31 9.29
N TYR A 40 16.39 -0.28 10.06
CA TYR A 40 15.20 -1.10 9.83
C TYR A 40 14.16 -0.45 8.91
N ARG A 41 14.22 0.86 8.65
CA ARG A 41 13.17 1.55 7.87
C ARG A 41 13.27 1.20 6.38
N HIS A 42 12.16 1.33 5.64
CA HIS A 42 12.13 1.03 4.18
C HIS A 42 13.13 1.80 3.33
N ALA A 43 13.58 2.96 3.82
CA ALA A 43 14.58 3.80 3.15
C ALA A 43 16.01 3.28 3.36
N ASP A 44 16.24 2.53 4.44
CA ASP A 44 17.56 2.15 4.90
C ASP A 44 18.18 1.05 4.02
N GLN A 45 19.49 1.09 3.88
CA GLN A 45 20.21 0.15 3.02
C GLN A 45 20.20 -1.27 3.60
N ASP A 46 20.30 -1.40 4.92
CA ASP A 46 20.31 -2.70 5.61
C ASP A 46 19.00 -3.45 5.38
N PHE A 47 17.86 -2.76 5.53
CA PHE A 47 16.55 -3.30 5.20
C PHE A 47 16.46 -3.77 3.75
N LYS A 48 16.86 -2.94 2.78
CA LYS A 48 16.81 -3.31 1.36
C LYS A 48 17.66 -4.55 1.06
N LYS A 49 18.86 -4.62 1.62
CA LYS A 49 19.78 -5.77 1.43
C LYS A 49 19.21 -7.04 2.04
N LEU A 50 18.75 -6.99 3.29
CA LEU A 50 18.20 -8.16 3.98
C LEU A 50 16.93 -8.66 3.30
N LEU A 51 16.01 -7.75 2.96
CA LEU A 51 14.76 -8.08 2.28
C LEU A 51 15.01 -8.79 0.94
N GLN A 52 15.99 -8.31 0.17
CA GLN A 52 16.39 -8.95 -1.09
C GLN A 52 16.97 -10.35 -0.84
N ALA A 53 17.85 -10.50 0.15
CA ALA A 53 18.49 -11.78 0.47
C ALA A 53 17.47 -12.86 0.88
N VAL A 54 16.42 -12.49 1.62
CA VAL A 54 15.38 -13.45 2.04
C VAL A 54 14.26 -13.63 1.01
N GLY A 55 14.28 -12.87 -0.08
CA GLY A 55 13.22 -12.86 -1.10
C GLY A 55 11.87 -12.37 -0.54
N GLY A 56 11.91 -11.34 0.30
CA GLY A 56 10.70 -10.71 0.83
C GLY A 56 10.10 -9.70 -0.15
N LEU A 57 8.81 -9.38 0.02
CA LEU A 57 8.14 -8.38 -0.79
C LEU A 57 8.33 -7.00 -0.19
N ARG A 58 8.81 -6.04 -0.98
CA ARG A 58 8.95 -4.65 -0.51
C ARG A 58 7.61 -3.95 -0.39
N TYR A 59 6.70 -4.27 -1.30
CA TYR A 59 5.33 -3.75 -1.31
C TYR A 59 4.39 -4.91 -1.59
N THR A 60 3.29 -4.95 -0.84
CA THR A 60 2.19 -5.85 -1.12
C THR A 60 1.59 -5.51 -2.49
N PRO A 61 1.32 -6.49 -3.36
CA PRO A 61 0.61 -6.23 -4.61
C PRO A 61 -0.77 -5.64 -4.32
N ARG A 62 -1.35 -4.96 -5.31
CA ARG A 62 -2.69 -4.38 -5.16
C ARG A 62 -3.72 -5.52 -5.05
N LEU A 63 -4.24 -5.73 -3.84
CA LEU A 63 -5.19 -6.82 -3.54
C LEU A 63 -6.63 -6.53 -3.94
N GLN A 64 -6.97 -5.25 -4.14
CA GLN A 64 -8.33 -4.81 -4.43
C GLN A 64 -8.37 -4.04 -5.73
N GLN A 65 -9.36 -4.36 -6.56
CA GLN A 65 -9.64 -3.60 -7.76
C GLN A 65 -10.33 -2.28 -7.40
N PRO A 66 -10.12 -1.20 -8.19
CA PRO A 66 -10.88 0.02 -8.02
C PRO A 66 -12.38 -0.25 -8.18
N LYS A 67 -13.17 0.20 -7.22
CA LYS A 67 -14.64 0.12 -7.24
C LYS A 67 -15.28 1.41 -7.75
N PHE A 68 -14.57 2.53 -7.61
CA PHE A 68 -15.09 3.84 -7.97
C PHE A 68 -14.23 4.46 -9.05
N HIS A 69 -14.89 4.97 -10.08
CA HIS A 69 -14.28 5.76 -11.13
C HIS A 69 -14.80 7.19 -11.03
N TYR A 70 -13.91 8.13 -10.73
CA TYR A 70 -14.22 9.56 -10.76
C TYR A 70 -13.58 10.21 -11.97
N GLN A 71 -14.26 11.21 -12.53
CA GLN A 71 -13.76 11.99 -13.64
C GLN A 71 -13.83 13.48 -13.31
N CYS A 72 -12.79 14.22 -13.69
CA CYS A 72 -12.83 15.68 -13.61
C CYS A 72 -13.77 16.26 -14.66
N ILE A 73 -14.66 17.17 -14.26
CA ILE A 73 -15.60 17.79 -15.21
C ILE A 73 -14.97 18.84 -16.13
N VAL A 74 -13.75 19.31 -15.80
CA VAL A 74 -13.05 20.37 -16.56
C VAL A 74 -12.04 19.76 -17.52
N CYS A 75 -11.09 18.97 -17.01
CA CYS A 75 -9.99 18.41 -17.80
C CYS A 75 -10.15 16.93 -18.16
N GLN A 76 -11.28 16.31 -17.79
CA GLN A 76 -11.61 14.90 -18.07
C GLN A 76 -10.65 13.85 -17.49
N GLN A 77 -9.71 14.25 -16.62
CA GLN A 77 -8.80 13.33 -15.93
C GLN A 77 -9.57 12.27 -15.14
N ASP A 78 -9.19 11.01 -15.35
CA ASP A 78 -9.75 9.84 -14.67
C ASP A 78 -9.01 9.50 -13.37
N TYR A 79 -9.77 9.09 -12.35
CA TYR A 79 -9.30 8.65 -11.05
C TYR A 79 -10.00 7.36 -10.64
N PHE A 80 -9.27 6.25 -10.66
CA PHE A 80 -9.73 4.94 -10.19
C PHE A 80 -9.39 4.75 -8.71
N ARG A 81 -10.39 4.52 -7.87
CA ARG A 81 -10.27 4.43 -6.41
C ARG A 81 -10.93 3.17 -5.85
N ILE A 82 -10.33 2.63 -4.79
CA ILE A 82 -10.92 1.53 -4.01
C ILE A 82 -11.96 2.05 -3.00
N ARG A 83 -11.73 3.27 -2.46
CA ARG A 83 -12.62 3.92 -1.49
C ARG A 83 -13.41 5.04 -2.16
N CYS A 84 -14.65 5.23 -1.70
CA CYS A 84 -15.49 6.35 -2.11
C CYS A 84 -14.85 7.69 -1.69
N LEU A 85 -14.94 8.68 -2.57
CA LEU A 85 -14.40 10.02 -2.42
C LEU A 85 -15.56 11.02 -2.20
N ASP A 86 -15.43 11.89 -1.19
CA ASP A 86 -16.35 13.04 -1.06
C ASP A 86 -15.98 14.12 -2.07
N VAL A 87 -16.70 14.17 -3.20
CA VAL A 87 -16.46 15.13 -4.29
C VAL A 87 -16.69 16.61 -3.90
N ARG A 88 -17.23 16.88 -2.70
CA ARG A 88 -17.34 18.25 -2.16
C ARG A 88 -16.04 18.69 -1.49
N LYS A 89 -15.25 17.74 -0.96
CA LYS A 89 -13.98 18.00 -0.26
C LYS A 89 -12.77 17.91 -1.20
N TYR A 90 -12.86 17.04 -2.21
CA TYR A 90 -11.73 16.74 -3.10
C TYR A 90 -11.93 17.32 -4.50
N ALA A 91 -10.82 17.72 -5.12
CA ALA A 91 -10.78 18.30 -6.46
C ALA A 91 -9.75 17.57 -7.35
N CYS A 92 -9.78 17.88 -8.65
CA CYS A 92 -8.82 17.35 -9.61
C CYS A 92 -7.40 17.82 -9.29
N GLY A 93 -6.46 16.89 -9.16
CA GLY A 93 -5.06 17.21 -8.87
C GLY A 93 -4.33 17.93 -10.02
N LYS A 94 -4.91 17.96 -11.23
CA LYS A 94 -4.33 18.62 -12.41
C LYS A 94 -4.81 20.05 -12.61
N CYS A 95 -6.10 20.32 -12.40
CA CYS A 95 -6.72 21.62 -12.69
C CYS A 95 -7.56 22.22 -11.55
N ALA A 96 -7.58 21.59 -10.37
CA ALA A 96 -8.44 21.94 -9.24
C ALA A 96 -9.96 21.97 -9.53
N GLY A 97 -10.39 21.50 -10.71
CA GLY A 97 -11.81 21.39 -11.06
C GLY A 97 -12.55 20.33 -10.25
N ARG A 98 -13.88 20.45 -10.17
CA ARG A 98 -14.74 19.48 -9.47
C ARG A 98 -14.66 18.09 -10.10
N LEU A 99 -14.86 17.08 -9.26
CA LEU A 99 -14.92 15.68 -9.65
C LEU A 99 -16.38 15.22 -9.66
N LYS A 100 -16.71 14.31 -10.58
CA LYS A 100 -17.98 13.56 -10.58
C LYS A 100 -17.71 12.08 -10.48
N LEU A 101 -18.59 11.34 -9.81
CA LEU A 101 -18.58 9.88 -9.88
C LEU A 101 -19.07 9.48 -11.28
N ALA A 102 -18.20 8.82 -12.05
CA ALA A 102 -18.49 8.35 -13.39
C ALA A 102 -19.04 6.92 -13.38
N LYS A 103 -18.48 6.02 -12.55
CA LYS A 103 -18.98 4.64 -12.35
C LYS A 103 -18.72 4.14 -10.93
N ASP A 104 -19.61 3.27 -10.46
CA ASP A 104 -19.49 2.45 -9.25
C ASP A 104 -19.70 0.99 -9.69
N TYR A 105 -18.80 0.09 -9.28
CA TYR A 105 -18.73 -1.31 -9.72
C TYR A 105 -19.12 -2.28 -8.59
#